data_AF-A0AAW7Y5P1-F1
#
_entry.id   AF-A0AAW7Y5P1-F1
#
_cell.length_a   1.000
_cell.length_b   1.000
_cell.length_c   1.000
_cell.angle_alpha   90.00
_cell.angle_beta   90.00
_cell.angle_gamma   90.00
#
_symmetry.space_group_name_H-M   'P 1'
#
loop_
_entity.id
_entity.type
_entity.pdbx_description
1 polymer ?
#
loop_
_entity_poly.entity_id
_entity_poly.type
_entity_poly.pdbx_seq_one_letter_code
_entity_poly.pdbx_strand_id
1 'polypeptide(L)'
;MTKLTTPSVLAFESKLACSDAVMLSGNWQNRAEKSSWNAIQVTEKSVRGTISNRLKGAKASKIDAEVEKANLQTVDNAALPFDSDTLKVTFTLRVLGDLAVPSTCNNPEYQSALADKISSYVQVNGFKELAKRYATNLANGRFLWRNRVGAEQVEVRISHGEQQWTFDAQDLCLKSFDHNNDKLEQISSVIELGLLGEKATLLTVEAYVQLGEAQTVFPSQELVMNSGDKKSKFLYQLGGQAAMHSQKIGNALRTIDTWYPQSDEFGPIAIEPYGSVTNRGVAYRKPKDKTDFYNILDSWMLKDKTPELNDQHYLMAMLVRGGVFGE
;
A
#
# COMPACT_ATOMS: atom_id res chain seq x y z
N MET A 1 -16.53 -22.53 32.10
CA MET A 1 -15.46 -21.95 31.26
C MET A 1 -15.08 -20.62 31.87
N THR A 2 -13.79 -20.38 32.09
CA THR A 2 -13.27 -19.06 32.46
C THR A 2 -13.70 -18.04 31.42
N LYS A 3 -14.11 -16.85 31.88
CA LYS A 3 -14.48 -15.76 30.97
C LYS A 3 -13.20 -15.26 30.30
N LEU A 4 -13.13 -15.36 28.97
CA LEU A 4 -12.02 -14.83 28.18
C LEU A 4 -11.83 -13.33 28.48
N THR A 5 -10.58 -12.90 28.57
CA THR A 5 -10.17 -11.49 28.72
C THR A 5 -9.16 -11.12 27.65
N THR A 6 -9.20 -9.87 27.21
CA THR A 6 -8.24 -9.35 26.22
C THR A 6 -6.82 -9.44 26.78
N PRO A 7 -5.84 -9.93 26.00
CA PRO A 7 -4.44 -9.94 26.40
C PRO A 7 -3.85 -8.52 26.40
N SER A 8 -2.98 -8.21 27.38
CA SER A 8 -2.18 -6.97 27.35
C SER A 8 -1.04 -7.02 26.32
N VAL A 9 -0.70 -8.20 25.81
CA VAL A 9 0.25 -8.34 24.70
C VAL A 9 -0.36 -9.25 23.66
N LEU A 10 -0.63 -8.70 22.48
CA LEU A 10 -1.02 -9.43 21.28
C LEU A 10 -0.37 -8.75 20.07
N ALA A 11 0.34 -9.50 19.24
CA ALA A 11 0.87 -8.98 17.99
C ALA A 11 0.83 -10.01 16.87
N PHE A 12 0.71 -9.49 15.65
CA PHE A 12 0.79 -10.25 14.41
C PHE A 12 1.83 -9.62 13.49
N GLU A 13 2.68 -10.45 12.90
CA GLU A 13 3.55 -10.05 11.80
C GLU A 13 2.77 -9.88 10.50
N SER A 14 3.14 -8.90 9.68
CA SER A 14 2.55 -8.71 8.35
C SER A 14 2.77 -9.94 7.48
N LYS A 15 1.71 -10.38 6.80
CA LYS A 15 1.76 -11.51 5.86
C LYS A 15 2.00 -11.10 4.42
N LEU A 16 1.94 -9.81 4.11
CA LEU A 16 2.33 -9.23 2.82
C LEU A 16 3.64 -8.49 2.97
N ALA A 17 4.75 -9.16 2.70
CA ALA A 17 6.09 -8.61 2.85
C ALA A 17 6.61 -8.09 1.50
N CYS A 18 6.37 -6.81 1.25
CA CYS A 18 6.88 -6.10 0.06
C CYS A 18 8.35 -5.71 0.26
N SER A 19 9.19 -5.86 -0.77
CA SER A 19 10.45 -5.12 -0.85
C SER A 19 10.18 -3.64 -1.18
N ASP A 20 11.20 -2.81 -1.05
CA ASP A 20 11.18 -1.49 -1.70
C ASP A 20 11.07 -1.67 -3.22
N ALA A 21 10.48 -0.66 -3.88
CA ALA A 21 10.34 -0.66 -5.34
C ALA A 21 11.32 0.32 -5.97
N VAL A 22 12.20 -0.18 -6.84
CA VAL A 22 13.19 0.65 -7.53
C VAL A 22 12.62 1.19 -8.84
N MET A 23 13.06 2.39 -9.23
CA MET A 23 12.62 3.06 -10.45
C MET A 23 13.71 3.03 -11.53
N LEU A 24 13.32 2.65 -12.73
CA LEU A 24 14.17 2.61 -13.92
C LEU A 24 13.51 3.37 -15.08
N SER A 25 14.32 3.81 -16.03
CA SER A 25 13.87 4.45 -17.27
C SER A 25 14.25 3.62 -18.48
N GLY A 26 13.42 3.71 -19.51
CA GLY A 26 13.63 3.09 -20.81
C GLY A 26 12.58 3.57 -21.80
N ASN A 27 12.47 2.88 -22.93
CA ASN A 27 11.49 3.19 -23.96
C ASN A 27 10.37 2.16 -24.02
N TRP A 28 9.14 2.62 -24.30
CA TRP A 28 7.96 1.76 -24.33
C TRP A 28 8.18 0.56 -25.25
N GLN A 29 8.70 0.75 -26.45
CA GLN A 29 8.89 -0.35 -27.40
C GLN A 29 9.84 -1.46 -26.91
N ASN A 30 10.71 -1.16 -25.94
CA ASN A 30 11.75 -2.08 -25.45
C ASN A 30 11.38 -2.77 -24.12
N ARG A 31 10.10 -2.78 -23.71
CA ARG A 31 9.64 -3.43 -22.45
C ARG A 31 9.97 -4.92 -22.34
N ALA A 32 10.14 -5.63 -23.44
CA ALA A 32 10.53 -7.04 -23.42
C ALA A 32 12.03 -7.25 -23.10
N GLU A 33 12.87 -6.22 -23.30
CA GLU A 33 14.32 -6.33 -23.21
C GLU A 33 14.83 -5.94 -21.83
N LYS A 34 15.31 -6.91 -21.04
CA LYS A 34 15.78 -6.66 -19.67
C LYS A 34 16.98 -5.72 -19.59
N SER A 35 17.87 -5.72 -20.58
CA SER A 35 19.09 -4.90 -20.63
C SER A 35 18.84 -3.43 -20.93
N SER A 36 17.63 -3.07 -21.37
CA SER A 36 17.31 -1.73 -21.89
C SER A 36 16.77 -0.77 -20.81
N TRP A 37 16.98 -1.09 -19.52
CA TRP A 37 16.45 -0.35 -18.38
C TRP A 37 17.57 0.19 -17.48
N ASN A 38 17.58 1.52 -17.29
CA ASN A 38 18.62 2.21 -16.52
C ASN A 38 18.05 2.77 -15.21
N ALA A 39 18.84 2.76 -14.14
CA ALA A 39 18.42 3.28 -12.85
C ALA A 39 18.15 4.80 -12.92
N ILE A 40 16.97 5.25 -12.46
CA ILE A 40 16.68 6.68 -12.33
C ILE A 40 17.38 7.20 -11.08
N GLN A 41 18.36 8.08 -11.25
CA GLN A 41 19.07 8.70 -10.13
C GLN A 41 18.27 9.87 -9.55
N VAL A 42 18.36 10.05 -8.24
CA VAL A 42 17.90 11.30 -7.60
C VAL A 42 18.99 12.36 -7.77
N THR A 43 18.59 13.52 -8.27
CA THR A 43 19.47 14.67 -8.50
C THR A 43 18.95 15.89 -7.75
N GLU A 44 19.84 16.75 -7.29
CA GLU A 44 19.44 18.03 -6.70
C GLU A 44 19.23 19.10 -7.76
N LYS A 45 18.27 20.00 -7.50
CA LYS A 45 18.13 21.26 -8.24
C LYS A 45 17.79 22.41 -7.31
N SER A 46 18.26 23.60 -7.66
CA SER A 46 17.90 24.84 -7.00
C SER A 46 16.58 25.37 -7.55
N VAL A 47 15.66 25.76 -6.67
CA VAL A 47 14.38 26.37 -7.00
C VAL A 47 14.22 27.69 -6.27
N ARG A 48 13.61 28.67 -6.93
CA ARG A 48 13.15 29.90 -6.28
C ARG A 48 11.67 29.73 -5.95
N GLY A 49 11.39 29.46 -4.68
CA GLY A 49 10.02 29.36 -4.18
C GLY A 49 9.30 30.70 -4.20
N THR A 50 7.99 30.63 -4.18
CA THR A 50 7.09 31.78 -3.98
C THR A 50 6.47 31.70 -2.59
N ILE A 51 6.03 32.83 -2.03
CA ILE A 51 5.20 32.82 -0.83
C ILE A 51 3.77 32.44 -1.24
N SER A 52 3.39 31.20 -0.92
CA SER A 52 2.09 30.63 -1.28
C SER A 52 1.31 30.09 -0.08
N ASN A 53 1.88 30.15 1.13
CA ASN A 53 1.19 29.82 2.36
C ASN A 53 0.27 30.98 2.79
N ARG A 54 -0.83 30.65 3.48
CA ARG A 54 -1.72 31.66 4.06
C ARG A 54 -0.96 32.50 5.08
N LEU A 55 -0.75 33.78 4.76
CA LEU A 55 -0.11 34.74 5.67
C LEU A 55 -1.08 35.18 6.77
N LYS A 56 -0.54 35.49 7.95
CA LYS A 56 -1.30 35.99 9.11
C LYS A 56 -0.63 37.25 9.67
N GLY A 57 -1.45 38.16 10.22
CA GLY A 57 -0.99 39.36 10.93
C GLY A 57 -0.15 40.30 10.06
N ALA A 58 0.90 40.88 10.64
CA ALA A 58 1.72 41.92 10.02
C ALA A 58 2.43 41.49 8.71
N LYS A 59 2.58 40.19 8.45
CA LYS A 59 3.13 39.68 7.18
C LYS A 59 2.17 39.87 6.02
N ALA A 60 0.85 39.79 6.28
CA ALA A 60 -0.15 40.00 5.24
C ALA A 60 -0.23 41.47 4.79
N SER A 61 -0.02 42.42 5.72
CA SER A 61 -0.02 43.85 5.42
C SER A 61 1.30 44.37 4.82
N LYS A 62 2.34 43.52 4.74
CA LYS A 62 3.66 43.83 4.16
C LYS A 62 4.07 42.77 3.14
N ILE A 63 3.12 42.31 2.32
CA ILE A 63 3.33 41.18 1.41
C ILE A 63 4.44 41.47 0.39
N ASP A 64 4.53 42.69 -0.13
CA ASP A 64 5.55 43.06 -1.12
C ASP A 64 6.96 42.87 -0.56
N ALA A 65 7.20 43.33 0.67
CA ALA A 65 8.49 43.16 1.36
C ALA A 65 8.82 41.69 1.68
N GLU A 66 7.82 40.82 1.80
CA GLU A 66 8.04 39.38 1.97
C GLU A 66 8.31 38.70 0.62
N VAL A 67 7.64 39.12 -0.47
CA VAL A 67 7.83 38.59 -1.83
C VAL A 67 9.17 38.98 -2.44
N GLU A 68 9.70 40.16 -2.11
CA GLU A 68 11.02 40.62 -2.55
C GLU A 68 12.16 39.71 -2.04
N LYS A 69 11.96 39.02 -0.91
CA LYS A 69 12.96 38.10 -0.34
C LYS A 69 13.08 36.85 -1.21
N ALA A 70 14.28 36.60 -1.73
CA ALA A 70 14.57 35.41 -2.51
C ALA A 70 14.43 34.13 -1.65
N ASN A 71 13.35 33.39 -1.85
CA ASN A 71 13.10 32.09 -1.20
C ASN A 71 13.81 30.96 -1.98
N LEU A 72 15.14 30.97 -1.96
CA LEU A 72 15.96 29.96 -2.62
C LEU A 72 15.97 28.67 -1.80
N GLN A 73 15.69 27.55 -2.46
CA GLN A 73 15.66 26.22 -1.85
C GLN A 73 16.35 25.21 -2.76
N THR A 74 16.93 24.18 -2.15
CA THR A 74 17.39 22.99 -2.89
C THR A 74 16.34 21.89 -2.74
N VAL A 75 16.04 21.15 -3.80
CA VAL A 75 15.09 20.03 -3.77
C VAL A 75 15.64 18.83 -4.52
N ASP A 76 15.28 17.64 -4.04
CA ASP A 76 15.46 16.41 -4.81
C ASP A 76 14.46 16.29 -5.96
N ASN A 77 15.00 15.82 -7.08
CA ASN A 77 14.32 15.60 -8.35
C ASN A 77 14.65 14.20 -8.88
N ALA A 78 13.66 13.52 -9.45
CA ALA A 78 13.84 12.30 -10.22
C ALA A 78 12.98 12.43 -11.48
N ALA A 79 13.55 12.15 -12.64
CA ALA A 79 12.88 12.28 -13.93
C ALA A 79 13.42 11.24 -14.91
N LEU A 80 12.64 10.96 -15.95
CA LEU A 80 13.11 10.21 -17.10
C LEU A 80 14.19 11.02 -17.83
N PRO A 81 15.15 10.35 -18.50
CA PRO A 81 16.01 10.97 -19.50
C PRO A 81 15.23 11.57 -20.68
N PHE A 82 15.89 12.42 -21.47
CA PHE A 82 15.31 13.01 -22.68
C PHE A 82 15.13 12.03 -23.84
N ASP A 83 15.73 10.83 -23.76
CA ASP A 83 15.64 9.75 -24.74
C ASP A 83 14.86 8.53 -24.23
N SER A 84 14.09 8.71 -23.14
CA SER A 84 13.31 7.66 -22.49
C SER A 84 11.91 8.17 -22.15
N ASP A 85 10.87 7.48 -22.63
CA ASP A 85 9.47 7.86 -22.43
C ASP A 85 8.74 7.06 -21.34
N THR A 86 9.39 6.02 -20.79
CA THR A 86 8.75 5.03 -19.93
C THR A 86 9.46 4.86 -18.60
N LEU A 87 8.69 4.93 -17.52
CA LEU A 87 9.09 4.53 -16.18
C LEU A 87 8.82 3.03 -15.97
N LYS A 88 9.82 2.30 -15.49
CA LYS A 88 9.66 0.96 -14.93
C LYS A 88 9.77 1.02 -13.40
N VAL A 89 8.81 0.43 -12.70
CA VAL A 89 8.83 0.22 -11.25
C VAL A 89 8.86 -1.27 -10.97
N THR A 90 9.85 -1.76 -10.22
CA THR A 90 9.98 -3.19 -9.92
C THR A 90 10.20 -3.46 -8.44
N PHE A 91 9.52 -4.48 -7.91
CA PHE A 91 9.66 -4.95 -6.54
C PHE A 91 9.32 -6.44 -6.44
N THR A 92 9.52 -7.02 -5.25
CA THR A 92 9.09 -8.39 -4.93
C THR A 92 8.12 -8.39 -3.76
N LEU A 93 7.20 -9.35 -3.75
CA LEU A 93 6.23 -9.57 -2.69
C LEU A 93 6.31 -11.03 -2.22
N ARG A 94 6.63 -11.24 -0.95
CA ARG A 94 6.39 -12.53 -0.29
C ARG A 94 5.02 -12.53 0.36
N VAL A 95 4.28 -13.62 0.15
CA VAL A 95 3.02 -13.89 0.84
C VAL A 95 3.26 -15.00 1.85
N LEU A 96 2.97 -14.72 3.11
CA LEU A 96 3.28 -15.61 4.25
C LEU A 96 1.99 -16.21 4.82
N GLY A 97 2.09 -17.45 5.29
CA GLY A 97 0.97 -18.18 5.88
C GLY A 97 0.85 -18.01 7.40
N ASP A 98 0.27 -19.04 8.03
CA ASP A 98 0.16 -19.20 9.48
C ASP A 98 -0.51 -18.03 10.20
N LEU A 99 -1.61 -17.53 9.61
CA LEU A 99 -2.37 -16.41 10.20
C LEU A 99 -2.96 -16.76 11.57
N ALA A 100 -3.25 -18.04 11.86
CA ALA A 100 -3.78 -18.48 13.14
C ALA A 100 -2.77 -18.37 14.30
N VAL A 101 -1.49 -18.14 14.00
CA VAL A 101 -0.41 -18.05 15.00
C VAL A 101 0.01 -16.58 15.16
N PRO A 102 -0.35 -15.92 16.28
CA PRO A 102 0.19 -14.59 16.60
C PRO A 102 1.70 -14.68 16.84
N SER A 103 2.44 -13.60 16.59
CA SER A 103 3.87 -13.55 16.89
C SER A 103 4.15 -13.46 18.39
N THR A 104 3.23 -12.87 19.15
CA THR A 104 3.23 -12.93 20.61
C THR A 104 1.80 -12.82 21.15
N CYS A 105 1.49 -13.57 22.20
CA CYS A 105 0.28 -13.45 23.00
C CYS A 105 0.58 -13.84 24.44
N ASN A 106 0.21 -13.02 25.42
CA ASN A 106 0.42 -13.35 26.84
C ASN A 106 -0.78 -14.05 27.52
N ASN A 107 -1.81 -14.42 26.75
CA ASN A 107 -2.96 -15.20 27.23
C ASN A 107 -3.16 -16.45 26.35
N PRO A 108 -2.73 -17.64 26.80
CA PRO A 108 -2.84 -18.88 26.02
C PRO A 108 -4.28 -19.29 25.69
N GLU A 109 -5.24 -19.03 26.59
CA GLU A 109 -6.67 -19.34 26.35
C GLU A 109 -7.23 -18.47 25.22
N TYR A 110 -6.90 -17.16 25.24
CA TYR A 110 -7.28 -16.24 24.17
C TYR A 110 -6.62 -16.60 22.84
N GLN A 111 -5.33 -16.97 22.87
CA GLN A 111 -4.61 -17.40 21.66
C GLN A 111 -5.25 -18.64 21.03
N SER A 112 -5.58 -19.66 21.82
CA SER A 112 -6.25 -20.86 21.32
C SER A 112 -7.60 -20.52 20.71
N ALA A 113 -8.43 -19.74 21.42
CA ALA A 113 -9.73 -19.33 20.92
C ALA A 113 -9.64 -18.52 19.63
N LEU A 114 -8.66 -17.61 19.51
CA LEU A 114 -8.46 -16.80 18.30
C LEU A 114 -8.02 -17.68 17.13
N ALA A 115 -7.11 -18.63 17.37
CA ALA A 115 -6.69 -19.59 16.36
C ALA A 115 -7.87 -20.45 15.86
N ASP A 116 -8.77 -20.88 16.75
CA ASP A 116 -9.97 -21.63 16.39
C ASP A 116 -10.94 -20.80 15.54
N LYS A 117 -11.15 -19.51 15.89
CA LYS A 117 -11.98 -18.58 15.10
C LYS A 117 -11.40 -18.34 13.71
N ILE A 118 -10.09 -18.10 13.60
CA ILE A 118 -9.39 -17.93 12.31
C ILE A 118 -9.50 -19.20 11.48
N SER A 119 -9.20 -20.37 12.07
CA SER A 119 -9.26 -21.66 11.37
C SER A 119 -10.66 -21.98 10.87
N SER A 120 -11.69 -21.69 11.68
CA SER A 120 -13.09 -21.87 11.28
C SER A 120 -13.47 -20.97 10.10
N TYR A 121 -13.05 -19.70 10.12
CA TYR A 121 -13.24 -18.80 8.97
C TYR A 121 -12.56 -19.34 7.71
N VAL A 122 -11.30 -19.78 7.84
CA VAL A 122 -10.48 -20.27 6.71
C VAL A 122 -11.07 -21.55 6.12
N GLN A 123 -11.57 -22.47 6.94
CA GLN A 123 -12.20 -23.71 6.47
C GLN A 123 -13.44 -23.45 5.59
N VAL A 124 -14.23 -22.43 5.92
CA VAL A 124 -15.48 -22.11 5.20
C VAL A 124 -15.21 -21.25 3.97
N ASN A 125 -14.38 -20.20 4.12
CA ASN A 125 -14.26 -19.13 3.13
C ASN A 125 -12.94 -19.16 2.35
N GLY A 126 -11.91 -19.81 2.91
CA GLY A 126 -10.52 -19.62 2.47
C GLY A 126 -10.07 -18.17 2.62
N PHE A 127 -9.06 -17.79 1.83
CA PHE A 127 -8.63 -16.39 1.68
C PHE A 127 -9.01 -15.80 0.33
N LYS A 128 -9.88 -16.47 -0.44
CA LYS A 128 -10.36 -16.09 -1.79
C LYS A 128 -10.63 -14.60 -1.94
N GLU A 129 -11.47 -14.04 -1.08
CA GLU A 129 -11.88 -12.64 -1.18
C GLU A 129 -10.71 -11.67 -0.96
N LEU A 130 -9.88 -11.92 0.05
CA LEU A 130 -8.69 -11.11 0.32
C LEU A 130 -7.68 -11.22 -0.83
N ALA A 131 -7.41 -12.45 -1.27
CA ALA A 131 -6.46 -12.74 -2.34
C ALA A 131 -6.88 -12.10 -3.66
N LYS A 132 -8.17 -12.16 -4.02
CA LYS A 132 -8.75 -11.48 -5.18
C LYS A 132 -8.51 -9.97 -5.13
N ARG A 133 -8.76 -9.34 -3.99
CA ARG A 133 -8.57 -7.90 -3.83
C ARG A 133 -7.09 -7.49 -3.85
N TYR A 134 -6.20 -8.28 -3.25
CA TYR A 134 -4.76 -8.06 -3.33
C TYR A 134 -4.22 -8.23 -4.76
N ALA A 135 -4.63 -9.29 -5.46
CA ALA A 135 -4.29 -9.53 -6.86
C ALA A 135 -4.76 -8.37 -7.75
N THR A 136 -5.98 -7.86 -7.51
CA THR A 136 -6.53 -6.72 -8.26
C THR A 136 -5.67 -5.47 -8.07
N ASN A 137 -5.21 -5.22 -6.85
CA ASN A 137 -4.37 -4.06 -6.53
C ASN A 137 -2.96 -4.13 -7.08
N LEU A 138 -2.44 -5.34 -7.29
CA LEU A 138 -1.24 -5.55 -8.08
C LEU A 138 -1.53 -5.25 -9.55
N ALA A 139 -2.53 -5.91 -10.13
CA ALA A 139 -2.84 -5.85 -11.55
C ALA A 139 -3.24 -4.44 -12.04
N ASN A 140 -3.99 -3.68 -11.25
CA ASN A 140 -4.41 -2.31 -11.58
C ASN A 140 -3.34 -1.23 -11.32
N GLY A 141 -2.16 -1.64 -10.83
CA GLY A 141 -1.03 -0.76 -10.59
C GLY A 141 -1.28 0.30 -9.51
N ARG A 142 -2.17 0.08 -8.54
CA ARG A 142 -2.43 1.07 -7.47
C ARG A 142 -1.16 1.48 -6.73
N PHE A 143 -0.20 0.57 -6.61
CA PHE A 143 1.12 0.81 -6.00
C PHE A 143 1.97 1.85 -6.74
N LEU A 144 1.61 2.28 -7.96
CA LEU A 144 2.28 3.37 -8.68
C LEU A 144 1.95 4.76 -8.10
N TRP A 145 0.88 4.88 -7.29
CA TRP A 145 0.43 6.13 -6.71
C TRP A 145 0.33 7.24 -7.77
N ARG A 146 1.08 8.34 -7.59
CA ARG A 146 1.07 9.49 -8.50
C ARG A 146 1.62 9.17 -9.88
N ASN A 147 2.49 8.17 -10.02
CA ASN A 147 3.03 7.77 -11.33
C ASN A 147 1.95 7.18 -12.25
N ARG A 148 0.82 6.69 -11.71
CA ARG A 148 -0.30 6.19 -12.52
C ARG A 148 -1.11 7.32 -13.18
N VAL A 149 -1.07 8.53 -12.63
CA VAL A 149 -1.96 9.63 -13.01
C VAL A 149 -1.46 10.29 -14.29
N GLY A 150 -2.29 10.28 -15.34
CA GLY A 150 -1.97 10.92 -16.62
C GLY A 150 -1.01 10.13 -17.51
N ALA A 151 -0.75 8.86 -17.20
CA ALA A 151 0.03 7.97 -18.06
C ALA A 151 -0.77 7.58 -19.32
N GLU A 152 -0.10 7.51 -20.46
CA GLU A 152 -0.73 7.08 -21.73
C GLU A 152 -1.10 5.60 -21.68
N GLN A 153 -0.17 4.76 -21.22
CA GLN A 153 -0.35 3.32 -21.06
C GLN A 153 0.29 2.85 -19.76
N VAL A 154 -0.30 1.83 -19.14
CA VAL A 154 0.23 1.21 -17.92
C VAL A 154 0.13 -0.31 -18.04
N GLU A 155 1.28 -0.97 -18.20
CA GLU A 155 1.37 -2.42 -18.27
C GLU A 155 1.96 -2.96 -16.96
N VAL A 156 1.28 -3.92 -16.33
CA VAL A 156 1.79 -4.61 -15.14
C VAL A 156 2.07 -6.07 -15.47
N ARG A 157 3.30 -6.51 -15.23
CA ARG A 157 3.73 -7.91 -15.30
C ARG A 157 3.94 -8.45 -13.90
N ILE A 158 3.37 -9.61 -13.63
CA ILE A 158 3.51 -10.31 -12.36
C ILE A 158 4.03 -11.71 -12.69
N SER A 159 5.11 -12.12 -12.03
CA SER A 159 5.73 -13.44 -12.23
C SER A 159 5.81 -14.22 -10.94
N HIS A 160 5.61 -15.54 -11.02
CA HIS A 160 5.79 -16.50 -9.94
C HIS A 160 6.43 -17.78 -10.49
N GLY A 161 7.67 -18.08 -10.09
CA GLY A 161 8.44 -19.15 -10.71
C GLY A 161 8.59 -18.91 -12.23
N GLU A 162 8.15 -19.87 -13.04
CA GLU A 162 8.17 -19.79 -14.51
C GLU A 162 6.92 -19.11 -15.11
N GLN A 163 5.88 -18.88 -14.29
CA GLN A 163 4.64 -18.27 -14.76
C GLN A 163 4.76 -16.75 -14.79
N GLN A 164 4.14 -16.13 -15.80
CA GLN A 164 4.04 -14.68 -15.93
C GLN A 164 2.66 -14.29 -16.45
N TRP A 165 2.08 -13.28 -15.83
CA TRP A 165 0.83 -12.66 -16.24
C TRP A 165 1.06 -11.19 -16.58
N THR A 166 0.36 -10.71 -17.60
CA THR A 166 0.44 -9.31 -18.05
C THR A 166 -0.96 -8.71 -18.09
N PHE A 167 -1.08 -7.52 -17.51
CA PHE A 167 -2.31 -6.74 -17.40
C PHE A 167 -2.12 -5.36 -18.03
N ASP A 168 -3.13 -4.89 -18.73
CA ASP A 168 -3.35 -3.44 -18.85
C ASP A 168 -4.00 -2.96 -17.55
N ALA A 169 -3.29 -2.12 -16.81
CA ALA A 169 -3.73 -1.64 -15.50
C ALA A 169 -4.83 -0.57 -15.59
N GLN A 170 -5.07 0.00 -16.77
CA GLN A 170 -6.13 0.99 -16.99
C GLN A 170 -7.50 0.31 -17.18
N ASP A 171 -7.52 -0.92 -17.70
CA ASP A 171 -8.73 -1.75 -17.82
C ASP A 171 -9.31 -2.17 -16.47
N LEU A 172 -8.50 -2.13 -15.41
CA LEU A 172 -8.89 -2.56 -14.06
C LEU A 172 -9.23 -1.35 -13.18
N CYS A 173 -10.48 -1.33 -12.72
CA CYS A 173 -11.01 -0.26 -11.87
C CYS A 173 -10.26 -0.16 -10.52
N LEU A 174 -9.98 1.08 -10.09
CA LEU A 174 -9.44 1.35 -8.75
C LEU A 174 -10.52 1.42 -7.66
N LYS A 175 -11.82 1.37 -8.00
CA LYS A 175 -12.92 1.52 -7.05
C LYS A 175 -13.71 0.24 -6.80
N SER A 176 -13.59 -0.76 -7.68
CA SER A 176 -14.28 -2.04 -7.59
C SER A 176 -13.32 -3.21 -7.79
N PHE A 177 -13.71 -4.36 -7.23
CA PHE A 177 -12.95 -5.61 -7.32
C PHE A 177 -13.66 -6.68 -8.16
N ASP A 178 -14.82 -6.36 -8.74
CA ASP A 178 -15.61 -7.29 -9.52
C ASP A 178 -15.15 -7.30 -10.97
N HIS A 179 -14.02 -7.98 -11.19
CA HIS A 179 -13.44 -8.21 -12.51
C HIS A 179 -13.51 -9.70 -12.82
N ASN A 180 -14.07 -10.04 -13.97
CA ASN A 180 -14.01 -11.41 -14.51
C ASN A 180 -12.79 -11.49 -15.44
N ASN A 181 -11.71 -12.10 -14.97
CA ASN A 181 -10.44 -12.16 -15.70
C ASN A 181 -9.62 -13.38 -15.25
N ASP A 182 -9.44 -14.35 -16.15
CA ASP A 182 -8.76 -15.61 -15.86
C ASP A 182 -7.34 -15.41 -15.30
N LYS A 183 -6.60 -14.40 -15.77
CA LYS A 183 -5.25 -14.11 -15.25
C LYS A 183 -5.33 -13.60 -13.81
N LEU A 184 -6.34 -12.80 -13.49
CA LEU A 184 -6.57 -12.32 -12.15
C LEU A 184 -6.95 -13.47 -11.21
N GLU A 185 -7.79 -14.41 -11.66
CA GLU A 185 -8.15 -15.61 -10.90
C GLU A 185 -6.92 -16.48 -10.61
N GLN A 186 -6.04 -16.67 -11.58
CA GLN A 186 -4.80 -17.42 -11.42
C GLN A 186 -3.88 -16.81 -10.35
N ILE A 187 -3.67 -15.49 -10.39
CA ILE A 187 -2.85 -14.81 -9.36
C ILE A 187 -3.53 -14.83 -7.99
N SER A 188 -4.86 -14.66 -7.97
CA SER A 188 -5.64 -14.74 -6.72
C SER A 188 -5.45 -16.10 -6.06
N SER A 189 -5.46 -17.19 -6.83
CA SER A 189 -5.18 -18.54 -6.33
C SER A 189 -3.75 -18.66 -5.77
N VAL A 190 -2.74 -18.11 -6.45
CA VAL A 190 -1.35 -18.11 -5.94
C VAL A 190 -1.25 -17.36 -4.60
N ILE A 191 -1.85 -16.17 -4.49
CA ILE A 191 -1.85 -15.39 -3.25
C ILE A 191 -2.61 -16.13 -2.14
N GLU A 192 -3.76 -16.73 -2.45
CA GLU A 192 -4.53 -17.52 -1.49
C GLU A 192 -3.70 -18.68 -0.93
N LEU A 193 -3.07 -19.48 -1.79
CA LEU A 193 -2.21 -20.60 -1.35
C LEU A 193 -1.03 -20.13 -0.49
N GLY A 194 -0.50 -18.94 -0.77
CA GLY A 194 0.50 -18.30 0.09
C GLY A 194 -0.03 -17.93 1.47
N LEU A 195 -1.22 -17.31 1.53
CA LEU A 195 -1.87 -16.94 2.80
C LEU A 195 -2.30 -18.16 3.63
N LEU A 196 -2.65 -19.27 2.97
CA LEU A 196 -2.92 -20.55 3.61
C LEU A 196 -1.66 -21.24 4.15
N GLY A 197 -0.46 -20.80 3.74
CA GLY A 197 0.80 -21.45 4.09
C GLY A 197 1.07 -22.75 3.33
N GLU A 198 0.24 -23.09 2.34
CA GLU A 198 0.38 -24.34 1.57
C GLU A 198 1.55 -24.29 0.58
N LYS A 199 1.88 -23.09 0.07
CA LYS A 199 2.98 -22.90 -0.88
C LYS A 199 3.78 -21.64 -0.60
N ALA A 200 5.10 -21.77 -0.69
CA ALA A 200 6.00 -20.64 -0.67
C ALA A 200 5.70 -19.71 -1.86
N THR A 201 5.25 -18.48 -1.56
CA THR A 201 4.77 -17.54 -2.57
C THR A 201 5.67 -16.32 -2.62
N LEU A 202 6.42 -16.20 -3.71
CA LEU A 202 7.23 -15.04 -4.07
C LEU A 202 6.75 -14.53 -5.44
N LEU A 203 6.30 -13.29 -5.49
CA LEU A 203 5.91 -12.61 -6.71
C LEU A 203 6.97 -11.57 -7.08
N THR A 204 7.34 -11.51 -8.35
CA THR A 204 8.08 -10.39 -8.93
C THR A 204 7.09 -9.52 -9.70
N VAL A 205 7.07 -8.23 -9.42
CA VAL A 205 6.12 -7.28 -10.01
C VAL A 205 6.90 -6.21 -10.77
N GLU A 206 6.62 -6.07 -12.06
CA GLU A 206 7.18 -5.04 -12.92
C GLU A 206 6.04 -4.23 -13.53
N ALA A 207 5.97 -2.94 -13.22
CA ALA A 207 5.07 -2.02 -13.89
C ALA A 207 5.83 -1.13 -14.86
N TYR A 208 5.26 -0.94 -16.04
CA TYR A 208 5.76 -0.06 -17.08
C TYR A 208 4.73 1.04 -17.32
N VAL A 209 5.16 2.29 -17.28
CA VAL A 209 4.29 3.47 -17.27
C VAL A 209 4.79 4.43 -18.34
N GLN A 210 4.05 4.58 -19.43
CA GLN A 210 4.40 5.52 -20.49
C GLN A 210 3.98 6.93 -20.06
N LEU A 211 4.97 7.78 -19.78
CA LEU A 211 4.79 9.13 -19.27
C LEU A 211 5.11 10.20 -20.33
N GLY A 212 5.93 9.85 -21.31
CA GLY A 212 6.54 10.80 -22.24
C GLY A 212 7.97 11.16 -21.85
N GLU A 213 8.75 11.61 -22.82
CA GLU A 213 10.17 11.92 -22.64
C GLU A 213 10.38 13.00 -21.57
N ALA A 214 11.49 12.87 -20.82
CA ALA A 214 11.94 13.81 -19.79
C ALA A 214 10.96 14.10 -18.64
N GLN A 215 9.86 13.34 -18.52
CA GLN A 215 8.85 13.61 -17.49
C GLN A 215 9.34 13.29 -16.07
N THR A 216 8.82 14.04 -15.11
CA THR A 216 9.11 13.83 -13.69
C THR A 216 8.47 12.54 -13.18
N VAL A 217 9.22 11.76 -12.41
CA VAL A 217 8.70 10.59 -11.69
C VAL A 217 8.56 10.89 -10.20
N PHE A 218 7.78 10.09 -9.49
CA PHE A 218 7.38 10.35 -8.11
C PHE A 218 7.79 9.22 -7.15
N PRO A 219 9.05 9.23 -6.68
CA PRO A 219 9.53 8.37 -5.60
C PRO A 219 8.80 8.65 -4.28
N SER A 220 9.08 7.84 -3.27
CA SER A 220 8.71 8.19 -1.91
C SER A 220 9.43 9.47 -1.46
N GLN A 221 8.81 10.22 -0.54
CA GLN A 221 9.44 11.40 0.07
C GLN A 221 9.92 11.03 1.49
N GLU A 222 11.12 11.46 1.84
CA GLU A 222 11.66 11.35 3.19
C GLU A 222 11.19 12.52 4.06
N LEU A 223 10.87 12.22 5.32
CA LEU A 223 10.53 13.22 6.31
C LEU A 223 11.75 13.48 7.20
N VAL A 224 12.58 14.44 6.82
CA VAL A 224 13.74 14.86 7.61
C VAL A 224 13.32 15.97 8.57
N MET A 225 13.32 15.70 9.87
CA MET A 225 13.16 16.72 10.91
C MET A 225 14.53 17.33 11.23
N ASN A 226 14.60 18.66 11.36
CA ASN A 226 15.81 19.41 11.72
C ASN A 226 17.01 19.27 10.75
N SER A 227 16.78 19.32 9.43
CA SER A 227 17.89 19.61 8.53
C SER A 227 18.29 21.07 8.72
N GLY A 228 19.48 21.34 9.26
CA GLY A 228 20.08 22.69 9.30
C GLY A 228 20.38 23.28 7.91
N ASP A 229 19.95 22.59 6.84
CA ASP A 229 20.24 22.87 5.44
C ASP A 229 19.11 23.60 4.70
N LYS A 230 19.49 24.27 3.60
CA LYS A 230 18.58 24.93 2.64
C LYS A 230 17.75 23.96 1.79
N LYS A 231 17.85 22.65 2.04
CA LYS A 231 17.15 21.61 1.27
C LYS A 231 15.76 21.35 1.85
N SER A 232 14.72 21.56 1.06
CA SER A 232 13.32 21.52 1.53
C SER A 232 12.58 20.24 1.14
N LYS A 233 13.15 19.41 0.27
CA LYS A 233 12.54 18.16 -0.19
C LYS A 233 13.61 17.09 -0.38
N PHE A 234 13.39 15.95 0.28
CA PHE A 234 14.22 14.75 0.20
C PHE A 234 13.43 13.61 -0.43
N LEU A 235 13.98 12.95 -1.46
CA LEU A 235 13.36 11.77 -2.07
C LEU A 235 14.03 10.51 -1.53
N TYR A 236 13.22 9.45 -1.35
CA TYR A 236 13.72 8.15 -0.95
C TYR A 236 14.52 7.51 -2.09
N GLN A 237 15.67 6.94 -1.73
CA GLN A 237 16.61 6.36 -2.68
C GLN A 237 17.40 5.20 -2.06
N LEU A 238 17.79 4.25 -2.90
CA LEU A 238 18.66 3.12 -2.57
C LEU A 238 19.94 3.24 -3.38
N GLY A 239 21.06 3.57 -2.74
CA GLY A 239 22.33 3.76 -3.45
C GLY A 239 22.28 4.84 -4.54
N GLY A 240 21.50 5.91 -4.33
CA GLY A 240 21.28 7.00 -5.30
C GLY A 240 20.12 6.78 -6.27
N GLN A 241 19.67 5.53 -6.44
CA GLN A 241 18.52 5.21 -7.29
C GLN A 241 17.21 5.57 -6.59
N ALA A 242 16.36 6.30 -7.29
CA ALA A 242 15.00 6.64 -6.87
C ALA A 242 14.18 5.38 -6.55
N ALA A 243 13.48 5.40 -5.41
CA ALA A 243 12.71 4.25 -4.94
C ALA A 243 11.38 4.64 -4.26
N MET A 244 10.47 3.68 -4.13
CA MET A 244 9.28 3.78 -3.30
C MET A 244 9.44 2.88 -2.08
N HIS A 245 9.07 3.41 -0.91
CA HIS A 245 9.09 2.64 0.33
C HIS A 245 8.19 1.41 0.26
N SER A 246 8.68 0.28 0.77
CA SER A 246 7.93 -0.97 0.92
C SER A 246 6.57 -0.80 1.61
N GLN A 247 6.49 -0.01 2.69
CA GLN A 247 5.22 0.26 3.38
C GLN A 247 4.22 1.07 2.55
N LYS A 248 4.69 1.89 1.60
CA LYS A 248 3.84 2.64 0.66
C LYS A 248 3.27 1.72 -0.42
N ILE A 249 4.05 0.73 -0.86
CA ILE A 249 3.58 -0.36 -1.72
C ILE A 249 2.55 -1.20 -0.95
N GLY A 250 2.89 -1.66 0.25
CA GLY A 250 2.00 -2.45 1.11
C GLY A 250 0.68 -1.75 1.42
N ASN A 251 0.69 -0.43 1.67
CA ASN A 251 -0.52 0.37 1.85
C ASN A 251 -1.46 0.34 0.62
N ALA A 252 -0.89 0.46 -0.58
CA ALA A 252 -1.65 0.34 -1.83
C ALA A 252 -2.26 -1.06 -2.01
N LEU A 253 -1.49 -2.11 -1.69
CA LEU A 253 -1.98 -3.49 -1.79
C LEU A 253 -3.13 -3.77 -0.82
N ARG A 254 -3.04 -3.28 0.42
CA ARG A 254 -4.11 -3.46 1.43
C ARG A 254 -5.23 -2.42 1.35
N THR A 255 -5.30 -1.62 0.29
CA THR A 255 -6.46 -0.76 -0.02
C THR A 255 -7.61 -1.62 -0.52
N ILE A 256 -8.24 -2.38 0.38
CA ILE A 256 -9.25 -3.39 0.03
C ILE A 256 -10.53 -3.24 0.82
N ASP A 257 -10.58 -2.37 1.83
CA ASP A 257 -11.76 -2.20 2.67
C ASP A 257 -12.85 -1.45 1.90
N THR A 258 -13.88 -2.17 1.45
CA THR A 258 -15.14 -1.59 0.96
C THR A 258 -16.29 -1.95 1.88
N TRP A 259 -15.99 -2.41 3.10
CA TRP A 259 -16.95 -2.96 4.05
C TRP A 259 -17.30 -1.97 5.16
N TYR A 260 -16.87 -0.71 5.02
CA TYR A 260 -17.15 0.36 5.96
C TYR A 260 -18.40 1.17 5.51
N PRO A 261 -19.11 1.85 6.42
CA PRO A 261 -20.44 2.41 6.13
C PRO A 261 -20.56 3.42 4.97
N GLN A 262 -19.45 4.00 4.50
CA GLN A 262 -19.44 5.04 3.45
C GLN A 262 -18.63 4.61 2.22
N SER A 263 -18.42 3.30 2.04
CA SER A 263 -17.58 2.76 0.96
C SER A 263 -18.13 3.08 -0.44
N ASP A 264 -19.45 3.14 -0.60
CA ASP A 264 -20.08 3.47 -1.89
C ASP A 264 -19.73 4.89 -2.37
N GLU A 265 -19.60 5.85 -1.45
CA GLU A 265 -19.25 7.24 -1.76
C GLU A 265 -17.74 7.39 -2.01
N PHE A 266 -16.93 6.74 -1.18
CA PHE A 266 -15.51 7.03 -1.06
C PHE A 266 -14.57 5.99 -1.67
N GLY A 267 -15.10 4.84 -2.07
CA GLY A 267 -14.37 3.71 -2.62
C GLY A 267 -13.57 2.92 -1.59
N PRO A 268 -12.70 1.99 -2.02
CA PRO A 268 -11.87 1.21 -1.12
C PRO A 268 -10.88 2.09 -0.35
N ILE A 269 -10.69 1.79 0.94
CA ILE A 269 -9.65 2.38 1.78
C ILE A 269 -8.65 1.32 2.23
N ALA A 270 -7.46 1.77 2.65
CA ALA A 270 -6.46 0.92 3.27
C ALA A 270 -7.00 0.33 4.56
N ILE A 271 -6.78 -0.98 4.76
CA ILE A 271 -7.16 -1.68 5.98
C ILE A 271 -6.38 -1.09 7.16
N GLU A 272 -7.08 -0.45 8.08
CA GLU A 272 -6.52 0.18 9.29
C GLU A 272 -7.50 -0.05 10.45
N PRO A 273 -7.04 -0.14 11.72
CA PRO A 273 -7.91 -0.46 12.85
C PRO A 273 -9.15 0.43 12.97
N TYR A 274 -9.01 1.70 12.62
CA TYR A 274 -10.06 2.73 12.68
C TYR A 274 -10.52 3.21 11.29
N GLY A 275 -10.11 2.52 10.22
CA GLY A 275 -10.39 2.95 8.84
C GLY A 275 -9.91 4.38 8.58
N SER A 276 -8.72 4.73 9.03
CA SER A 276 -8.19 6.09 8.97
C SER A 276 -7.63 6.43 7.59
N VAL A 277 -8.02 7.59 7.08
CA VAL A 277 -7.57 8.12 5.79
C VAL A 277 -6.93 9.48 6.04
N THR A 278 -5.60 9.49 6.17
CA THR A 278 -4.81 10.61 6.69
C THR A 278 -4.92 11.88 5.83
N ASN A 279 -4.96 11.75 4.51
CA ASN A 279 -5.13 12.88 3.59
C ASN A 279 -6.53 13.52 3.65
N ARG A 280 -7.55 12.80 4.17
CA ARG A 280 -8.88 13.35 4.44
C ARG A 280 -9.06 13.79 5.89
N GLY A 281 -8.18 13.36 6.80
CA GLY A 281 -8.32 13.62 8.24
C GLY A 281 -9.55 12.94 8.86
N VAL A 282 -10.01 11.82 8.28
CA VAL A 282 -11.24 11.11 8.70
C VAL A 282 -10.93 9.67 9.08
N ALA A 283 -11.59 9.19 10.14
CA ALA A 283 -11.68 7.77 10.49
C ALA A 283 -13.09 7.27 10.16
N TYR A 284 -13.19 6.30 9.25
CA TYR A 284 -14.45 5.78 8.74
C TYR A 284 -15.04 4.66 9.59
N ARG A 285 -14.22 3.98 10.39
CA ARG A 285 -14.64 2.94 11.35
C ARG A 285 -14.48 3.47 12.77
N LYS A 286 -15.53 4.10 13.28
CA LYS A 286 -15.46 4.84 14.55
C LYS A 286 -15.77 3.93 15.74
N PRO A 287 -15.02 4.03 16.85
CA PRO A 287 -15.34 3.30 18.08
C PRO A 287 -16.73 3.56 18.64
N LYS A 288 -17.24 4.79 18.49
CA LYS A 288 -18.61 5.16 18.89
C LYS A 288 -19.67 4.29 18.20
N ASP A 289 -19.42 3.92 16.95
CA ASP A 289 -20.34 3.14 16.12
C ASP A 289 -20.02 1.63 16.18
N LYS A 290 -18.98 1.24 16.95
CA LYS A 290 -18.51 -0.15 17.15
C LYS A 290 -18.17 -0.88 15.85
N THR A 291 -17.69 -0.14 14.85
CA THR A 291 -17.30 -0.66 13.52
C THR A 291 -15.77 -0.78 13.35
N ASP A 292 -15.00 -0.36 14.36
CA ASP A 292 -13.54 -0.49 14.39
C ASP A 292 -13.09 -1.93 14.72
N PHE A 293 -11.83 -2.20 14.44
CA PHE A 293 -11.22 -3.51 14.62
C PHE A 293 -11.39 -4.06 16.04
N TYR A 294 -11.13 -3.25 17.07
CA TYR A 294 -11.12 -3.71 18.46
C TYR A 294 -12.53 -4.07 18.94
N ASN A 295 -13.52 -3.21 18.68
CA ASN A 295 -14.91 -3.50 19.09
C ASN A 295 -15.48 -4.75 18.39
N ILE A 296 -15.15 -4.96 17.12
CA ILE A 296 -15.59 -6.15 16.37
C ILE A 296 -14.87 -7.40 16.91
N LEU A 297 -13.54 -7.35 17.07
CA LEU A 297 -12.75 -8.47 17.59
C LEU A 297 -13.19 -8.85 19.01
N ASP A 298 -13.33 -7.88 19.92
CA ASP A 298 -13.75 -8.14 21.29
C ASP A 298 -15.17 -8.70 21.37
N SER A 299 -16.08 -8.26 20.50
CA SER A 299 -17.42 -8.82 20.43
C SER A 299 -17.40 -10.29 19.98
N TRP A 300 -16.51 -10.63 19.04
CA TRP A 300 -16.36 -12.01 18.59
C TRP A 300 -15.67 -12.90 19.63
N MET A 301 -14.60 -12.40 20.24
CA MET A 301 -13.74 -13.15 21.15
C MET A 301 -14.30 -13.27 22.56
N LEU A 302 -14.84 -12.18 23.13
CA LEU A 302 -15.22 -12.12 24.54
C LEU A 302 -16.71 -12.37 24.77
N LYS A 303 -17.54 -12.20 23.73
CA LYS A 303 -19.00 -12.31 23.80
C LYS A 303 -19.56 -13.38 22.86
N ASP A 304 -18.68 -14.08 22.14
CA ASP A 304 -19.03 -15.10 21.14
C ASP A 304 -20.04 -14.62 20.08
N LYS A 305 -20.02 -13.31 19.79
CA LYS A 305 -20.89 -12.71 18.78
C LYS A 305 -20.18 -12.74 17.43
N THR A 306 -20.47 -13.77 16.64
CA THR A 306 -19.94 -13.89 15.27
C THR A 306 -20.31 -12.65 14.43
N PRO A 307 -19.32 -11.95 13.86
CA PRO A 307 -19.58 -10.80 13.01
C PRO A 307 -20.13 -11.21 11.64
N GLU A 308 -20.74 -10.28 10.93
CA GLU A 308 -21.17 -10.48 9.54
C GLU A 308 -19.96 -10.81 8.64
N LEU A 309 -20.19 -11.47 7.51
CA LEU A 309 -19.10 -11.96 6.64
C LEU A 309 -18.14 -10.84 6.19
N ASN A 310 -18.67 -9.67 5.85
CA ASN A 310 -17.86 -8.50 5.48
C ASN A 310 -16.93 -8.03 6.61
N ASP A 311 -17.40 -8.08 7.86
CA ASP A 311 -16.58 -7.73 9.02
C ASP A 311 -15.58 -8.86 9.34
N GLN A 312 -15.90 -10.12 9.05
CA GLN A 312 -14.93 -11.22 9.12
C GLN A 312 -13.79 -11.01 8.12
N HIS A 313 -14.10 -10.64 6.86
CA HIS A 313 -13.08 -10.30 5.87
C HIS A 313 -12.19 -9.14 6.33
N TYR A 314 -12.80 -8.09 6.90
CA TYR A 314 -12.09 -6.96 7.48
C TYR A 314 -11.15 -7.39 8.62
N LEU A 315 -11.62 -8.22 9.56
CA LEU A 315 -10.78 -8.75 10.64
C LEU A 315 -9.61 -9.56 10.12
N MET A 316 -9.83 -10.48 9.17
CA MET A 316 -8.74 -11.28 8.59
C MET A 316 -7.73 -10.39 7.86
N ALA A 317 -8.20 -9.37 7.15
CA ALA A 317 -7.33 -8.42 6.47
C ALA A 317 -6.51 -7.57 7.47
N MET A 318 -7.07 -7.24 8.64
CA MET A 318 -6.36 -6.59 9.74
C MET A 318 -5.26 -7.48 10.33
N LEU A 319 -5.53 -8.77 10.49
CA LEU A 319 -4.51 -9.73 10.94
C LEU A 319 -3.42 -9.94 9.87
N VAL A 320 -3.79 -10.01 8.59
CA VAL A 320 -2.84 -10.09 7.45
C VAL A 320 -1.94 -8.86 7.37
N ARG A 321 -2.49 -7.67 7.61
CA ARG A 321 -1.71 -6.42 7.75
C ARG A 321 -0.69 -6.52 8.89
N GLY A 322 -1.05 -7.21 9.97
CA GLY A 322 -0.27 -7.26 11.19
C GLY A 322 -0.32 -5.95 11.99
N GLY A 323 0.26 -6.00 13.19
CA GLY A 323 0.26 -4.90 14.14
C GLY A 323 0.40 -5.38 15.58
N VAL A 324 0.50 -4.42 16.49
CA VAL A 324 0.42 -4.63 17.94
C VAL A 324 -0.98 -4.26 18.39
N PHE A 325 -1.69 -5.20 18.99
CA PHE A 325 -3.12 -5.12 19.34
C PHE A 325 -3.41 -5.37 20.82
N GLY A 326 -2.38 -5.54 21.65
CA GLY A 326 -2.55 -5.65 23.10
C GLY A 326 -3.08 -4.35 23.73
N GLU A 327 -3.61 -4.48 24.95
CA GLU A 327 -4.01 -3.38 25.83
C GLU A 327 -2.82 -2.55 26.34
#